data_AF-A0A973FMP2-F1
#
_entry.id   AF-A0A973FMP2-F1
#
_cell.length_a   1.000
_cell.length_b   1.000
_cell.length_c   1.000
_cell.angle_alpha   90.00
_cell.angle_beta   90.00
_cell.angle_gamma   90.00
#
_symmetry.space_group_name_H-M   'P 1'
#
loop_
_entity.id
_entity.type
_entity.pdbx_description
1 polymer ?
#
loop_
_entity_poly.entity_id
_entity_poly.type
_entity_poly.pdbx_seq_one_letter_code
_entity_poly.pdbx_strand_id
1 'polypeptide(L)'
;MAVIRNTQRSTSLIRWLSRLALLLLGAWALAAAAGPLPLAVARLALGRRLLAERRLSLHNNLACLDCHQPALGYSDGRAVATADGLNTPTFYGLASRTSFGWFSPEVPSLEAFILRPLANPREMGPLSESTLSQLRGDPALYAAYAAAFPHQPVLVTWEQTAQALALALRAMPTPPPAPLTPTVQRGQALFAELGCAACHRGPTLSSEAYFNTGVSADQPRNRGLARVPSLLGLAQTAPYFHDGSAATLADVVRAYERGGMAHGPALSPAISPFVISAAERADLVAFLASR
;
A
#
# COMPACT_ATOMS: atom_id res chain seq x y z
N MET A 1 47.26 75.47 13.47
CA MET A 1 45.84 75.27 13.85
C MET A 1 45.07 75.03 12.56
N ALA A 2 44.30 73.99 12.30
CA ALA A 2 43.88 72.82 13.05
C ALA A 2 43.67 71.68 12.04
N VAL A 3 43.85 70.45 12.51
CA VAL A 3 43.80 69.20 11.77
C VAL A 3 42.46 68.51 12.06
N ILE A 4 42.07 67.58 11.17
CA ILE A 4 41.21 66.39 11.37
C ILE A 4 39.69 66.61 11.29
N ARG A 5 39.04 65.99 10.28
CA ARG A 5 38.10 64.84 10.42
C ARG A 5 37.28 64.63 9.15
N ASN A 6 37.58 63.57 8.39
CA ASN A 6 36.53 62.85 7.64
C ASN A 6 36.96 61.42 7.28
N THR A 7 36.93 60.51 8.27
CA THR A 7 37.28 59.08 8.09
C THR A 7 36.27 58.16 8.79
N GLN A 8 34.96 58.37 8.60
CA GLN A 8 33.92 57.57 9.26
C GLN A 8 32.85 56.93 8.35
N ARG A 9 33.07 56.80 7.03
CA ARG A 9 32.10 56.12 6.14
C ARG A 9 32.50 54.74 5.60
N SER A 10 33.72 54.26 5.85
CA SER A 10 34.24 53.03 5.23
C SER A 10 34.06 51.73 6.03
N THR A 11 33.77 51.80 7.34
CA THR A 11 33.76 50.61 8.22
C THR A 11 32.44 49.82 8.24
N SER A 12 31.37 50.35 7.64
CA SER A 12 30.03 49.73 7.62
C SER A 12 29.91 48.61 6.59
N LEU A 13 30.41 48.81 5.36
CA LEU A 13 30.26 47.86 4.26
C LEU A 13 31.08 46.57 4.45
N ILE A 14 32.25 46.65 5.10
CA ILE A 14 33.11 45.48 5.37
C ILE A 14 32.51 44.54 6.43
N ARG A 15 31.68 45.07 7.34
CA ARG A 15 30.97 44.29 8.37
C ARG A 15 29.75 43.55 7.85
N TRP A 16 29.19 43.95 6.70
CA TRP A 16 28.06 43.27 6.06
C TRP A 16 28.50 42.10 5.15
N LEU A 17 29.61 42.26 4.41
CA LEU A 17 30.14 41.18 3.56
C LEU A 17 30.70 39.99 4.37
N SER A 18 31.20 40.23 5.59
CA SER A 18 31.70 39.19 6.48
C SER A 18 30.59 38.33 7.12
N ARG A 19 29.39 38.88 7.35
CA ARG A 19 28.24 38.12 7.88
C ARG A 19 27.57 37.23 6.82
N LEU A 20 27.56 37.63 5.56
CA LEU A 20 27.02 36.81 4.46
C LEU A 20 27.91 35.60 4.15
N ALA A 21 29.25 35.76 4.22
CA ALA A 21 30.19 34.66 4.02
C ALA A 21 30.11 33.59 5.12
N LEU A 22 29.90 34.00 6.39
CA LEU A 22 29.69 33.08 7.52
C LEU A 22 28.35 32.32 7.43
N LEU A 23 27.30 32.91 6.87
CA LEU A 23 26.02 32.23 6.64
C LEU A 23 26.08 31.23 5.47
N LEU A 24 26.83 31.53 4.41
CA LEU A 24 27.05 30.61 3.29
C LEU A 24 27.98 29.44 3.66
N LEU A 25 29.01 29.67 4.49
CA LEU A 25 29.86 28.60 5.02
C LEU A 25 29.12 27.69 6.03
N GLY A 26 28.21 28.25 6.83
CA GLY A 26 27.38 27.49 7.76
C GLY A 26 26.37 26.56 7.07
N ALA A 27 25.80 26.98 5.93
CA ALA A 27 24.87 26.14 5.14
C ALA A 27 25.59 24.98 4.44
N TRP A 28 26.84 25.17 3.98
CA TRP A 28 27.66 24.09 3.43
C TRP A 28 28.12 23.09 4.51
N ALA A 29 28.42 23.54 5.72
CA ALA A 29 28.80 22.66 6.83
C ALA A 29 27.65 21.76 7.31
N LEU A 30 26.40 22.25 7.27
CA LEU A 30 25.22 21.44 7.60
C LEU A 30 24.89 20.39 6.52
N ALA A 31 25.15 20.67 5.25
CA ALA A 31 24.99 19.69 4.17
C ALA A 31 26.08 18.60 4.18
N ALA A 32 27.31 18.96 4.58
CA ALA A 32 28.44 18.02 4.67
C ALA A 32 28.42 17.12 5.93
N ALA A 33 27.59 17.45 6.93
CA ALA A 33 27.49 16.71 8.19
C ALA A 33 26.44 15.57 8.19
N ALA A 34 25.65 15.44 7.12
CA ALA A 34 24.77 14.29 6.97
C ALA A 34 25.61 13.07 6.55
N GLY A 35 26.09 12.31 7.53
CA GLY A 35 26.63 10.97 7.28
C GLY A 35 25.64 10.10 6.50
N PRO A 36 26.07 8.94 5.97
CA PRO A 36 25.20 8.08 5.19
C PRO A 36 23.92 7.76 5.98
N LEU A 37 22.76 7.92 5.34
CA LEU A 37 21.48 7.58 5.94
C LEU A 37 21.50 6.13 6.44
N PRO A 38 20.84 5.81 7.57
CA PRO A 38 20.66 4.42 7.97
C PRO A 38 20.07 3.61 6.80
N LEU A 39 20.60 2.40 6.54
CA LEU A 39 20.23 1.61 5.36
C LEU A 39 18.72 1.40 5.21
N ALA A 40 18.02 1.18 6.32
CA ALA A 40 16.56 1.06 6.33
C ALA A 40 15.85 2.33 5.82
N VAL A 41 16.36 3.51 6.18
CA VAL A 41 15.82 4.80 5.72
C VAL A 41 16.08 4.98 4.22
N ALA A 42 17.28 4.64 3.74
CA ALA A 42 17.62 4.73 2.33
C ALA A 42 16.78 3.78 1.46
N ARG A 43 16.59 2.52 1.90
CA ARG A 43 15.73 1.54 1.23
C ARG A 43 14.26 1.96 1.22
N LEU A 44 13.77 2.51 2.33
CA LEU A 44 12.40 3.01 2.43
C LEU A 44 12.18 4.20 1.48
N ALA A 45 13.13 5.14 1.42
CA ALA A 45 13.07 6.27 0.50
C ALA A 45 13.08 5.82 -0.96
N LEU A 46 13.96 4.88 -1.32
CA LEU A 46 13.98 4.27 -2.65
C LEU A 46 12.64 3.59 -2.98
N GLY A 47 12.12 2.76 -2.08
CA GLY A 47 10.84 2.08 -2.28
C GLY A 47 9.67 3.04 -2.50
N ARG A 48 9.60 4.12 -1.71
CA ARG A 48 8.58 5.17 -1.87
C ARG A 48 8.68 5.84 -3.24
N ARG A 49 9.89 6.11 -3.73
CA ARG A 49 10.10 6.64 -5.09
C ARG A 49 9.66 5.64 -6.15
N LEU A 50 10.01 4.36 -5.99
CA LEU A 50 9.69 3.30 -6.95
C LEU A 50 8.19 3.06 -7.11
N LEU A 51 7.37 3.27 -6.07
CA LEU A 51 5.92 3.17 -6.18
C LEU A 51 5.29 4.13 -7.21
N ALA A 52 5.96 5.25 -7.49
CA ALA A 52 5.57 6.23 -8.50
C ALA A 52 6.40 6.13 -9.79
N GLU A 53 7.30 5.15 -9.90
CA GLU A 53 8.24 5.03 -11.02
C GLU A 53 7.60 4.32 -12.21
N ARG A 54 7.21 5.10 -13.22
CA ARG A 54 6.55 4.56 -14.42
C ARG A 54 7.47 3.73 -15.29
N ARG A 55 8.79 3.96 -15.25
CA ARG A 55 9.76 3.16 -16.04
C ARG A 55 9.81 1.69 -15.62
N LEU A 56 9.22 1.32 -14.48
CA LEU A 56 9.02 -0.07 -14.10
C LEU A 56 8.02 -0.80 -15.00
N SER A 57 7.17 -0.07 -15.73
CA SER A 57 6.23 -0.66 -16.68
C SER A 57 6.81 -0.75 -18.10
N LEU A 58 6.39 -1.75 -18.88
CA LEU A 58 6.84 -2.00 -20.26
C LEU A 58 6.70 -0.77 -21.18
N HIS A 59 5.65 0.03 -21.00
CA HIS A 59 5.37 1.20 -21.83
C HIS A 59 5.68 2.53 -21.14
N ASN A 60 6.38 2.50 -19.99
CA ASN A 60 6.73 3.68 -19.21
C ASN A 60 5.53 4.59 -18.83
N ASN A 61 4.34 4.02 -18.75
CA ASN A 61 3.08 4.76 -18.59
C ASN A 61 2.27 4.36 -17.35
N LEU A 62 2.70 3.32 -16.63
CA LEU A 62 2.03 2.81 -15.45
C LEU A 62 3.00 2.71 -14.26
N ALA A 63 2.59 3.21 -13.11
CA ALA A 63 3.24 3.03 -11.82
C ALA A 63 2.30 2.29 -10.86
N CYS A 64 2.85 1.78 -9.75
CA CYS A 64 2.06 1.07 -8.74
C CYS A 64 0.91 1.93 -8.20
N LEU A 65 1.15 3.23 -8.00
CA LEU A 65 0.17 4.17 -7.46
C LEU A 65 -0.92 4.61 -8.45
N ASP A 66 -0.83 4.25 -9.74
CA ASP A 66 -1.91 4.50 -10.70
C ASP A 66 -3.08 3.51 -10.46
N CYS A 67 -2.79 2.27 -10.04
CA CYS A 67 -3.80 1.29 -9.59
C CYS A 67 -4.01 1.31 -8.07
N HIS A 68 -3.00 1.65 -7.27
CA HIS A 68 -3.09 1.71 -5.82
C HIS A 68 -3.13 3.15 -5.33
N GLN A 69 -4.25 3.82 -5.55
CA GLN A 69 -4.40 5.27 -5.36
C GLN A 69 -4.61 5.61 -3.88
N PRO A 70 -3.77 6.49 -3.26
CA PRO A 70 -3.91 6.83 -1.84
C PRO A 70 -5.29 7.39 -1.47
N ALA A 71 -5.93 8.15 -2.37
CA ALA A 71 -7.26 8.73 -2.17
C ALA A 71 -8.39 7.69 -2.12
N LEU A 72 -8.12 6.46 -2.59
CA LEU A 72 -9.05 5.33 -2.64
C LEU A 72 -8.56 4.20 -1.73
N GLY A 73 -7.90 4.55 -0.62
CA GLY A 73 -7.36 3.57 0.31
C GLY A 73 -6.34 2.62 -0.31
N TYR A 74 -5.56 3.08 -1.30
CA TYR A 74 -4.64 2.27 -2.09
C TYR A 74 -5.31 1.15 -2.90
N SER A 75 -6.54 1.38 -3.36
CA SER A 75 -7.20 0.65 -4.46
C SER A 75 -7.37 1.56 -5.70
N ASP A 76 -8.07 1.09 -6.73
CA ASP A 76 -8.34 1.85 -7.97
C ASP A 76 -9.80 2.33 -8.09
N GLY A 77 -10.68 1.98 -7.14
CA GLY A 77 -12.11 2.29 -7.18
C GLY A 77 -12.88 1.58 -8.30
N ARG A 78 -12.30 0.55 -8.93
CA ARG A 78 -12.91 -0.21 -10.03
C ARG A 78 -13.41 -1.56 -9.52
N ALA A 79 -14.48 -2.07 -10.14
CA ALA A 79 -14.94 -3.44 -9.89
C ALA A 79 -13.82 -4.45 -10.14
N VAL A 80 -13.23 -4.35 -11.33
CA VAL A 80 -12.08 -5.16 -11.71
C VAL A 80 -10.98 -4.28 -12.29
N ALA A 81 -9.75 -4.58 -11.89
CA ALA A 81 -8.56 -4.08 -12.52
C ALA A 81 -8.50 -4.53 -13.98
N THR A 82 -7.93 -3.69 -14.83
CA THR A 82 -7.89 -3.89 -16.28
C THR A 82 -7.16 -5.17 -16.71
N ALA A 83 -6.28 -5.71 -15.85
CA ALA A 83 -5.33 -6.75 -16.21
C ALA A 83 -5.88 -8.18 -16.11
N ASP A 84 -6.52 -8.50 -14.97
CA ASP A 84 -6.76 -9.89 -14.56
C ASP A 84 -8.22 -10.20 -14.19
N GLY A 85 -9.11 -9.20 -14.32
CA GLY A 85 -10.52 -9.34 -13.96
C GLY A 85 -10.75 -9.41 -12.45
N LEU A 86 -9.80 -8.92 -11.65
CA LEU A 86 -9.86 -8.92 -10.19
C LEU A 86 -9.83 -7.51 -9.65
N ASN A 87 -10.56 -7.24 -8.58
CA ASN A 87 -10.49 -6.00 -7.82
C ASN A 87 -9.06 -5.76 -7.30
N THR A 88 -8.58 -4.52 -7.34
CA THR A 88 -7.24 -4.15 -6.84
C THR A 88 -7.25 -4.08 -5.30
N PRO A 89 -6.55 -4.99 -4.60
CA PRO A 89 -6.60 -5.02 -3.14
C PRO A 89 -5.82 -3.84 -2.52
N THR A 90 -6.31 -3.33 -1.38
CA THR A 90 -5.62 -2.29 -0.61
C THR A 90 -4.26 -2.72 -0.05
N PHE A 91 -3.36 -1.75 0.11
CA PHE A 91 -2.12 -1.87 0.87
C PHE A 91 -2.30 -1.82 2.39
N TYR A 92 -3.50 -1.51 2.91
CA TYR A 92 -3.73 -1.45 4.34
C TYR A 92 -3.48 -2.79 5.04
N GLY A 93 -2.77 -2.73 6.17
CA GLY A 93 -2.43 -3.89 6.99
C GLY A 93 -1.28 -4.75 6.44
N LEU A 94 -0.55 -4.29 5.41
CA LEU A 94 0.59 -5.04 4.86
C LEU A 94 1.76 -5.18 5.85
N ALA A 95 1.89 -4.31 6.84
CA ALA A 95 2.97 -4.34 7.83
C ALA A 95 3.12 -5.70 8.53
N SER A 96 2.01 -6.35 8.87
CA SER A 96 1.97 -7.63 9.59
C SER A 96 1.46 -8.81 8.74
N ARG A 97 1.20 -8.59 7.44
CA ARG A 97 0.59 -9.59 6.56
C ARG A 97 1.62 -10.62 6.10
N THR A 98 1.23 -11.89 6.02
CA THR A 98 2.11 -12.99 5.58
C THR A 98 1.65 -13.66 4.28
N SER A 99 0.43 -13.38 3.83
CA SER A 99 -0.14 -13.88 2.58
C SER A 99 -0.63 -12.75 1.67
N PHE A 100 -0.55 -12.92 0.35
CA PHE A 100 -0.69 -11.81 -0.60
C PHE A 100 -1.66 -12.11 -1.74
N GLY A 101 -2.19 -11.05 -2.36
CA GLY A 101 -3.23 -11.15 -3.39
C GLY A 101 -4.52 -11.80 -2.89
N TRP A 102 -5.31 -12.28 -3.84
CA TRP A 102 -6.58 -12.98 -3.60
C TRP A 102 -6.44 -14.50 -3.60
N PHE A 103 -5.55 -15.05 -4.45
CA PHE A 103 -5.52 -16.47 -4.81
C PHE A 103 -4.09 -17.04 -4.82
N SER A 104 -3.23 -16.62 -3.90
CA SER A 104 -1.79 -16.91 -3.98
C SER A 104 -1.22 -17.49 -2.68
N PRO A 105 -1.74 -18.62 -2.18
CA PRO A 105 -1.24 -19.27 -0.97
C PRO A 105 0.21 -19.74 -1.09
N GLU A 106 0.70 -19.95 -2.31
CA GLU A 106 2.04 -20.45 -2.60
C GLU A 106 3.15 -19.39 -2.52
N VAL A 107 2.79 -18.10 -2.48
CA VAL A 107 3.78 -17.02 -2.56
C VAL A 107 4.43 -16.81 -1.18
N PRO A 108 5.77 -16.98 -1.06
CA PRO A 108 6.42 -17.07 0.24
C PRO A 108 6.74 -15.71 0.89
N SER A 109 6.69 -14.62 0.13
CA SER A 109 7.06 -13.29 0.61
C SER A 109 6.41 -12.17 -0.19
N LEU A 110 6.38 -10.97 0.38
CA LEU A 110 5.87 -9.78 -0.29
C LEU A 110 6.76 -9.42 -1.48
N GLU A 111 8.07 -9.60 -1.35
CA GLU A 111 9.06 -9.39 -2.39
C GLU A 111 8.78 -10.31 -3.59
N ALA A 112 8.51 -11.61 -3.35
CA ALA A 112 8.13 -12.54 -4.40
C ALA A 112 6.77 -12.17 -5.03
N PHE A 113 5.82 -11.68 -4.22
CA PHE A 113 4.53 -11.21 -4.73
C PHE A 113 4.68 -9.98 -5.64
N ILE A 114 5.50 -8.99 -5.26
CA ILE A 114 5.75 -7.76 -6.04
C ILE A 114 6.35 -8.06 -7.41
N LEU A 115 7.17 -9.11 -7.53
CA LEU A 115 7.72 -9.50 -8.83
C LEU A 115 6.65 -10.01 -9.80
N ARG A 116 5.47 -10.46 -9.32
CA ARG A 116 4.38 -10.93 -10.19
C ARG A 116 3.76 -9.82 -11.05
N PRO A 117 3.26 -8.69 -10.51
CA PRO A 117 2.74 -7.59 -11.34
C PRO A 117 3.84 -6.97 -12.21
N LEU A 118 5.08 -6.91 -11.72
CA LEU A 118 6.25 -6.48 -12.50
C LEU A 118 6.62 -7.45 -13.65
N ALA A 119 6.17 -8.71 -13.58
CA ALA A 119 6.35 -9.70 -14.65
C ALA A 119 5.13 -9.82 -15.57
N ASN A 120 3.95 -9.37 -15.14
CA ASN A 120 2.69 -9.54 -15.87
C ASN A 120 2.52 -8.43 -16.93
N PRO A 121 2.55 -8.74 -18.24
CA PRO A 121 2.41 -7.75 -19.30
C PRO A 121 1.01 -7.11 -19.38
N ARG A 122 0.02 -7.67 -18.67
CA ARG A 122 -1.30 -7.03 -18.52
C ARG A 122 -1.32 -6.00 -17.38
N GLU A 123 -0.32 -6.03 -16.51
CA GLU A 123 -0.09 -5.06 -15.45
C GLU A 123 1.12 -4.18 -15.80
N MET A 124 2.30 -4.48 -15.28
CA MET A 124 3.51 -3.67 -15.50
C MET A 124 4.52 -4.33 -16.44
N GLY A 125 4.62 -5.65 -16.47
CA GLY A 125 5.75 -6.38 -17.03
C GLY A 125 5.91 -6.34 -18.55
N PRO A 126 6.88 -7.10 -19.09
CA PRO A 126 7.70 -8.12 -18.40
C PRO A 126 8.89 -7.56 -17.60
N LEU A 127 9.42 -8.38 -16.70
CA LEU A 127 10.75 -8.17 -16.12
C LEU A 127 11.79 -8.22 -17.23
N SER A 128 12.50 -7.12 -17.46
CA SER A 128 13.43 -7.01 -18.57
C SER A 128 14.71 -6.26 -18.20
N GLU A 129 15.81 -6.60 -18.87
CA GLU A 129 17.07 -5.89 -18.73
C GLU A 129 16.98 -4.48 -19.33
N SER A 130 16.15 -4.26 -20.35
CA SER A 130 15.92 -2.93 -20.91
C SER A 130 15.27 -1.98 -19.89
N THR A 131 14.34 -2.48 -19.05
CA THR A 131 13.80 -1.71 -17.92
C THR A 131 14.91 -1.37 -16.91
N LEU A 132 15.69 -2.36 -16.47
CA LEU A 132 16.78 -2.10 -15.51
C LEU A 132 17.83 -1.13 -16.08
N SER A 133 18.16 -1.23 -17.36
CA SER A 133 19.05 -0.32 -18.07
C SER A 133 18.52 1.12 -18.06
N GLN A 134 17.22 1.33 -18.32
CA GLN A 134 16.59 2.65 -18.22
C GLN A 134 16.66 3.22 -16.81
N LEU A 135 16.44 2.40 -15.78
CA LEU A 135 16.56 2.83 -14.38
C LEU A 135 18.01 3.19 -14.01
N ARG A 136 19.00 2.43 -14.50
CA ARG A 136 20.43 2.75 -14.32
C ARG A 136 20.85 4.03 -15.03
N GLY A 137 20.18 4.37 -16.14
CA GLY A 137 20.42 5.60 -16.89
C GLY A 137 19.95 6.88 -16.19
N ASP A 138 19.13 6.78 -15.13
CA ASP A 138 18.73 7.93 -14.30
C ASP A 138 19.74 8.14 -13.16
N PRO A 139 20.55 9.22 -13.16
CA PRO A 139 21.60 9.42 -12.17
C PRO A 139 21.07 9.51 -10.74
N ALA A 140 19.89 10.11 -10.56
CA ALA A 140 19.29 10.28 -9.25
C ALA A 140 18.73 8.95 -8.72
N LEU A 141 18.18 8.10 -9.59
CA LEU A 141 17.70 6.77 -9.20
C LEU A 141 18.87 5.84 -8.92
N TYR A 142 19.89 5.83 -9.78
CA TYR A 142 21.11 5.05 -9.57
C TYR A 142 21.77 5.38 -8.23
N ALA A 143 21.91 6.67 -7.90
CA ALA A 143 22.42 7.11 -6.60
C ALA A 143 21.54 6.63 -5.42
N ALA A 144 20.22 6.61 -5.59
CA ALA A 144 19.31 6.09 -4.57
C ALA A 144 19.48 4.57 -4.36
N TYR A 145 19.70 3.79 -5.42
CA TYR A 145 20.06 2.37 -5.28
C TYR A 145 21.41 2.17 -4.59
N ALA A 146 22.44 2.96 -4.96
CA ALA A 146 23.74 2.89 -4.33
C ALA A 146 23.68 3.18 -2.81
N ALA A 147 22.86 4.16 -2.41
CA ALA A 147 22.64 4.49 -1.00
C ALA A 147 21.83 3.40 -0.26
N ALA A 148 20.84 2.78 -0.92
CA ALA A 148 19.99 1.76 -0.33
C ALA A 148 20.67 0.38 -0.22
N PHE A 149 21.60 0.08 -1.12
CA PHE A 149 22.29 -1.20 -1.25
C PHE A 149 23.80 -1.02 -1.42
N PRO A 150 24.49 -0.39 -0.44
CA PRO A 150 25.92 -0.20 -0.54
C PRO A 150 26.66 -1.54 -0.54
N HIS A 151 27.84 -1.56 -1.14
CA HIS A 151 28.71 -2.74 -1.26
C HIS A 151 28.14 -3.91 -2.08
N GLN A 152 27.06 -3.69 -2.83
CA GLN A 152 26.59 -4.68 -3.81
C GLN A 152 27.41 -4.59 -5.10
N PRO A 153 27.82 -5.75 -5.68
CA PRO A 153 28.61 -5.77 -6.91
C PRO A 153 27.80 -5.31 -8.14
N VAL A 154 26.47 -5.46 -8.08
CA VAL A 154 25.54 -5.02 -9.13
C VAL A 154 24.46 -4.17 -8.48
N LEU A 155 24.25 -2.98 -9.04
CA LEU A 155 23.18 -2.06 -8.64
C LEU A 155 22.03 -2.09 -9.65
N VAL A 156 20.83 -1.83 -9.14
CA VAL A 156 19.58 -1.81 -9.90
C VAL A 156 19.28 -3.21 -10.45
N THR A 157 18.86 -4.08 -9.54
CA THR A 157 18.36 -5.43 -9.84
C THR A 157 16.89 -5.56 -9.46
N TRP A 158 16.18 -6.52 -10.07
CA TRP A 158 14.79 -6.80 -9.70
C TRP A 158 14.62 -7.20 -8.23
N GLU A 159 15.60 -7.91 -7.67
CA GLU A 159 15.61 -8.27 -6.25
C GLU A 159 15.69 -7.03 -5.36
N GLN A 160 16.62 -6.10 -5.64
CA GLN A 160 16.74 -4.84 -4.91
C GLN A 160 15.49 -3.98 -5.04
N THR A 161 14.90 -3.93 -6.24
CA THR A 161 13.62 -3.25 -6.51
C THR A 161 12.51 -3.82 -5.65
N ALA A 162 12.35 -5.15 -5.62
CA ALA A 162 11.32 -5.82 -4.82
C ALA A 162 11.52 -5.61 -3.32
N GLN A 163 12.77 -5.68 -2.81
CA GLN A 163 13.10 -5.43 -1.41
C GLN A 163 12.75 -3.99 -0.98
N ALA A 164 13.11 -2.99 -1.80
CA ALA A 164 12.80 -1.59 -1.52
C ALA A 164 11.29 -1.34 -1.55
N LEU A 165 10.57 -1.84 -2.57
CA LEU A 165 9.12 -1.75 -2.67
C LEU A 165 8.42 -2.43 -1.48
N ALA A 166 8.84 -3.64 -1.10
CA ALA A 166 8.26 -4.36 0.04
C ALA A 166 8.40 -3.57 1.35
N LEU A 167 9.56 -2.96 1.59
CA LEU A 167 9.76 -2.10 2.75
C LEU A 167 8.83 -0.89 2.73
N ALA A 168 8.67 -0.23 1.58
CA ALA A 168 7.77 0.91 1.45
C ALA A 168 6.30 0.52 1.64
N LEU A 169 5.88 -0.63 1.11
CA LEU A 169 4.52 -1.16 1.27
C LEU A 169 4.22 -1.55 2.71
N ARG A 170 5.16 -2.21 3.42
CA ARG A 170 5.02 -2.50 4.86
C ARG A 170 4.96 -1.23 5.71
N ALA A 171 5.58 -0.14 5.26
CA ALA A 171 5.56 1.16 5.92
C ALA A 171 4.34 2.03 5.53
N MET A 172 3.39 1.53 4.74
CA MET A 172 2.19 2.27 4.40
C MET A 172 1.32 2.47 5.65
N PRO A 173 0.81 3.71 5.87
CA PRO A 173 -0.07 3.96 6.99
C PRO A 173 -1.39 3.19 6.82
N THR A 174 -1.92 2.71 7.93
CA THR A 174 -3.30 2.22 8.01
C THR A 174 -4.18 3.29 8.63
N PRO A 175 -5.42 3.47 8.16
CA PRO A 175 -6.34 4.39 8.81
C PRO A 175 -6.60 3.88 10.24
N PRO A 176 -6.58 4.77 11.25
CA PRO A 176 -6.98 4.37 12.58
C PRO A 176 -8.48 4.00 12.57
N PRO A 177 -8.91 3.05 13.42
CA PRO A 177 -10.32 2.75 13.55
C PRO A 177 -11.08 4.00 14.01
N ALA A 178 -12.29 4.19 13.48
CA ALA A 178 -13.16 5.26 13.93
C ALA A 178 -13.64 5.04 15.38
N PRO A 179 -14.05 6.11 16.09
CA PRO A 179 -14.53 6.02 17.46
C PRO A 179 -15.66 5.01 17.66
N LEU A 180 -15.63 4.28 18.78
CA LEU A 180 -16.66 3.32 19.17
C LEU A 180 -17.92 4.03 19.68
N THR A 181 -18.75 4.51 18.75
CA THR A 181 -20.12 4.99 19.05
C THR A 181 -21.03 3.84 19.48
N PRO A 182 -22.18 4.10 20.14
CA PRO A 182 -23.12 3.04 20.51
C PRO A 182 -23.57 2.16 19.32
N THR A 183 -23.76 2.76 18.14
CA THR A 183 -24.07 2.04 16.89
C THR A 183 -22.94 1.11 16.47
N VAL A 184 -21.69 1.60 16.49
CA VAL A 184 -20.51 0.79 16.17
C VAL A 184 -20.32 -0.35 17.18
N GLN A 185 -20.60 -0.12 18.46
CA GLN A 185 -20.51 -1.15 19.51
C GLN A 185 -21.54 -2.27 19.30
N ARG A 186 -22.80 -1.92 18.99
CA ARG A 186 -23.84 -2.92 18.65
C ARG A 186 -23.45 -3.71 17.40
N GLY A 187 -22.94 -3.04 16.37
CA GLY A 187 -22.45 -3.71 15.16
C GLY A 187 -21.27 -4.64 15.42
N GLN A 188 -20.36 -4.27 16.33
CA GLN A 188 -19.25 -5.12 16.74
C GLN A 188 -19.73 -6.37 17.48
N ALA A 189 -20.71 -6.23 18.37
CA ALA A 189 -21.29 -7.37 19.08
C ALA A 189 -21.96 -8.33 18.09
N LEU A 190 -22.76 -7.78 17.16
CA LEU A 190 -23.42 -8.55 16.12
C LEU A 190 -22.43 -9.25 15.19
N PHE A 191 -21.32 -8.59 14.82
CA PHE A 191 -20.25 -9.21 14.03
C PHE A 191 -19.65 -10.45 14.70
N ALA A 192 -19.53 -10.45 16.02
CA ALA A 192 -19.07 -11.61 16.78
C ALA A 192 -20.16 -12.69 16.87
N GLU A 193 -21.40 -12.30 17.15
CA GLU A 193 -22.56 -13.20 17.26
C GLU A 193 -22.84 -13.96 15.96
N LEU A 194 -22.77 -13.28 14.81
CA LEU A 194 -22.95 -13.86 13.48
C LEU A 194 -21.74 -14.70 13.02
N GLY A 195 -20.70 -14.84 13.84
CA GLY A 195 -19.54 -15.67 13.54
C GLY A 195 -18.55 -15.08 12.54
N CYS A 196 -18.70 -13.80 12.14
CA CYS A 196 -17.76 -13.15 11.20
C CYS A 196 -16.32 -13.18 11.73
N ALA A 197 -16.16 -13.08 13.05
CA ALA A 197 -14.89 -13.16 13.76
C ALA A 197 -14.18 -14.54 13.65
N ALA A 198 -14.85 -15.61 13.19
CA ALA A 198 -14.18 -16.88 12.93
C ALA A 198 -13.11 -16.74 11.83
N CYS A 199 -13.41 -15.95 10.79
CA CYS A 199 -12.50 -15.68 9.68
C CYS A 199 -11.80 -14.31 9.83
N HIS A 200 -12.50 -13.30 10.32
CA HIS A 200 -12.01 -11.92 10.39
C HIS A 200 -11.61 -11.53 11.83
N ARG A 201 -10.42 -11.99 12.24
CA ARG A 201 -9.90 -11.86 13.61
C ARG A 201 -8.52 -11.23 13.67
N GLY A 202 -8.10 -10.87 14.88
CA GLY A 202 -6.80 -10.28 15.14
C GLY A 202 -6.69 -8.82 14.72
N PRO A 203 -5.47 -8.24 14.76
CA PRO A 203 -5.25 -6.80 14.60
C PRO A 203 -5.71 -6.23 13.24
N THR A 204 -5.68 -7.05 12.18
CA THR A 204 -6.10 -6.66 10.82
C THR A 204 -7.49 -7.17 10.45
N LEU A 205 -8.19 -7.83 11.39
CA LEU A 205 -9.48 -8.50 11.16
C LEU A 205 -9.42 -9.46 9.96
N SER A 206 -8.38 -10.29 9.93
CA SER A 206 -8.15 -11.26 8.88
C SER A 206 -7.36 -12.42 9.46
N SER A 207 -7.89 -13.63 9.30
CA SER A 207 -7.17 -14.88 9.58
C SER A 207 -6.15 -15.23 8.49
N GLU A 208 -6.20 -14.56 7.34
CA GLU A 208 -5.34 -14.82 6.17
C GLU A 208 -5.49 -16.23 5.55
N ALA A 209 -6.40 -17.04 6.08
CA ALA A 209 -6.80 -18.31 5.52
C ALA A 209 -7.58 -18.13 4.22
N TYR A 210 -7.84 -19.24 3.52
CA TYR A 210 -8.48 -19.25 2.21
C TYR A 210 -9.81 -20.00 2.30
N PHE A 211 -10.90 -19.33 1.91
CA PHE A 211 -12.24 -19.91 1.93
C PHE A 211 -12.97 -19.57 0.63
N ASN A 212 -13.93 -20.42 0.27
CA ASN A 212 -14.86 -20.16 -0.81
C ASN A 212 -16.16 -19.64 -0.18
N THR A 213 -16.56 -18.43 -0.58
CA THR A 213 -17.81 -17.76 -0.14
C THR A 213 -18.84 -17.65 -1.26
N GLY A 214 -18.60 -18.34 -2.38
CA GLY A 214 -19.46 -18.33 -3.57
C GLY A 214 -19.25 -17.14 -4.50
N VAL A 215 -18.32 -16.23 -4.19
CA VAL A 215 -17.96 -15.12 -5.09
C VAL A 215 -17.16 -15.67 -6.28
N SER A 216 -17.54 -15.29 -7.52
CA SER A 216 -16.95 -15.76 -8.79
C SER A 216 -16.71 -17.27 -8.85
N ALA A 217 -17.71 -18.06 -8.41
CA ALA A 217 -17.62 -19.52 -8.38
C ALA A 217 -17.41 -20.17 -9.78
N ASP A 218 -17.71 -19.42 -10.84
CA ASP A 218 -17.50 -19.77 -12.25
C ASP A 218 -16.05 -19.56 -12.74
N GLN A 219 -15.22 -18.86 -11.97
CA GLN A 219 -13.81 -18.60 -12.29
C GLN A 219 -12.91 -19.35 -11.29
N PRO A 220 -12.56 -20.64 -11.51
CA PRO A 220 -11.98 -21.50 -10.48
C PRO A 220 -10.47 -21.25 -10.23
N ARG A 221 -10.05 -19.98 -10.12
CA ARG A 221 -8.73 -19.60 -9.59
C ARG A 221 -8.61 -20.15 -8.18
N ASN A 222 -7.50 -20.85 -7.89
CA ASN A 222 -7.27 -21.51 -6.61
C ASN A 222 -8.48 -22.35 -6.12
N ARG A 223 -9.18 -23.05 -7.05
CA ARG A 223 -10.37 -23.86 -6.73
C ARG A 223 -11.51 -23.07 -6.06
N GLY A 224 -11.57 -21.76 -6.30
CA GLY A 224 -12.56 -20.84 -5.71
C GLY A 224 -12.23 -20.40 -4.27
N LEU A 225 -11.08 -20.80 -3.72
CA LEU A 225 -10.65 -20.40 -2.39
C LEU A 225 -9.95 -19.04 -2.47
N ALA A 226 -10.59 -18.00 -1.94
CA ALA A 226 -10.02 -16.67 -1.83
C ALA A 226 -9.49 -16.41 -0.42
N ARG A 227 -8.37 -15.69 -0.33
CA ARG A 227 -7.80 -15.22 0.93
C ARG A 227 -8.81 -14.33 1.66
N VAL A 228 -8.99 -14.53 2.96
CA VAL A 228 -9.76 -13.62 3.81
C VAL A 228 -9.06 -12.25 3.82
N PRO A 229 -9.67 -11.18 3.27
CA PRO A 229 -9.03 -9.87 3.26
C PRO A 229 -9.05 -9.22 4.65
N SER A 230 -8.11 -8.31 4.89
CA SER A 230 -8.18 -7.41 6.03
C SER A 230 -9.40 -6.51 5.90
N LEU A 231 -10.04 -6.20 7.03
CA LEU A 231 -11.16 -5.26 7.06
C LEU A 231 -10.73 -3.82 7.40
N LEU A 232 -9.43 -3.51 7.43
CA LEU A 232 -8.96 -2.17 7.73
C LEU A 232 -9.22 -1.21 6.55
N GLY A 233 -9.80 -0.05 6.84
CA GLY A 233 -10.06 1.01 5.87
C GLY A 233 -11.18 0.72 4.88
N LEU A 234 -12.13 -0.17 5.22
CA LEU A 234 -13.20 -0.62 4.31
C LEU A 234 -14.04 0.52 3.73
N ALA A 235 -14.20 1.62 4.46
CA ALA A 235 -14.94 2.79 4.00
C ALA A 235 -14.32 3.47 2.75
N GLN A 236 -13.05 3.19 2.44
CA GLN A 236 -12.30 3.83 1.36
C GLN A 236 -12.02 2.91 0.16
N THR A 237 -12.34 1.63 0.26
CA THR A 237 -11.84 0.60 -0.68
C THR A 237 -12.95 -0.08 -1.47
N ALA A 238 -14.12 0.56 -1.61
CA ALA A 238 -15.15 0.06 -2.51
C ALA A 238 -14.63 0.05 -3.97
N PRO A 239 -15.16 -0.84 -4.84
CA PRO A 239 -16.10 -1.93 -4.53
C PRO A 239 -15.42 -3.14 -3.87
N TYR A 240 -16.22 -4.09 -3.40
CA TYR A 240 -15.81 -5.19 -2.53
C TYR A 240 -15.85 -6.55 -3.22
N PHE A 241 -15.20 -7.51 -2.56
CA PHE A 241 -14.84 -8.84 -3.04
C PHE A 241 -13.75 -8.82 -4.13
N HIS A 242 -13.17 -10.00 -4.39
CA HIS A 242 -12.07 -10.15 -5.33
C HIS A 242 -12.46 -9.87 -6.79
N ASP A 243 -13.76 -9.87 -7.10
CA ASP A 243 -14.32 -9.57 -8.42
C ASP A 243 -15.04 -8.20 -8.48
N GLY A 244 -15.08 -7.46 -7.36
CA GLY A 244 -15.76 -6.19 -7.25
C GLY A 244 -17.29 -6.24 -7.39
N SER A 245 -17.90 -7.41 -7.22
CA SER A 245 -19.35 -7.61 -7.43
C SER A 245 -20.24 -6.90 -6.41
N ALA A 246 -19.71 -6.47 -5.27
CA ALA A 246 -20.45 -5.71 -4.26
C ALA A 246 -20.05 -4.23 -4.27
N ALA A 247 -20.98 -3.34 -4.64
CA ALA A 247 -20.72 -1.91 -4.70
C ALA A 247 -20.62 -1.25 -3.31
N THR A 248 -21.35 -1.77 -2.33
CA THR A 248 -21.44 -1.19 -0.97
C THR A 248 -21.22 -2.23 0.12
N LEU A 249 -20.84 -1.79 1.33
CA LEU A 249 -20.79 -2.69 2.51
C LEU A 249 -22.14 -3.32 2.81
N ALA A 250 -23.24 -2.63 2.50
CA ALA A 250 -24.58 -3.21 2.64
C ALA A 250 -24.81 -4.36 1.64
N ASP A 251 -24.24 -4.30 0.43
CA ASP A 251 -24.27 -5.43 -0.52
C ASP A 251 -23.44 -6.61 -0.02
N VAL A 252 -22.29 -6.35 0.60
CA VAL A 252 -21.48 -7.38 1.26
C VAL A 252 -22.27 -8.08 2.35
N VAL A 253 -22.88 -7.33 3.28
CA VAL A 253 -23.68 -7.91 4.37
C VAL A 253 -24.86 -8.71 3.81
N ARG A 254 -25.58 -8.17 2.81
CA ARG A 254 -26.68 -8.89 2.14
C ARG A 254 -26.23 -10.18 1.47
N ALA A 255 -25.01 -10.24 0.93
CA ALA A 255 -24.47 -11.47 0.37
C ALA A 255 -24.31 -12.55 1.44
N TYR A 256 -23.79 -12.19 2.62
CA TYR A 256 -23.65 -13.13 3.73
C TYR A 256 -24.99 -13.50 4.39
N GLU A 257 -25.97 -12.58 4.46
CA GLU A 257 -27.35 -12.90 4.90
C GLU A 257 -27.96 -14.05 4.09
N ARG A 258 -27.66 -14.10 2.78
CA ARG A 258 -28.10 -15.18 1.88
C ARG A 258 -27.26 -16.46 1.97
N GLY A 259 -26.21 -16.49 2.80
CA GLY A 259 -25.27 -17.61 2.88
C GLY A 259 -24.25 -17.65 1.75
N GLY A 260 -23.82 -16.48 1.25
CA GLY A 260 -22.82 -16.35 0.19
C GLY A 260 -23.39 -15.88 -1.15
N MET A 261 -22.51 -15.76 -2.16
CA MET A 261 -22.89 -15.25 -3.49
C MET A 261 -23.37 -16.34 -4.46
N ALA A 262 -22.88 -17.57 -4.30
CA ALA A 262 -23.31 -18.75 -5.06
C ALA A 262 -23.14 -20.02 -4.21
N HIS A 263 -23.96 -21.03 -4.47
CA HIS A 263 -23.96 -22.30 -3.73
C HIS A 263 -23.37 -23.43 -4.56
N GLY A 264 -22.59 -24.31 -3.93
CA GLY A 264 -21.99 -25.48 -4.57
C GLY A 264 -21.14 -26.28 -3.59
N PRO A 265 -20.67 -27.49 -3.97
CA PRO A 265 -19.94 -28.38 -3.07
C PRO A 265 -18.60 -27.81 -2.56
N ALA A 266 -18.09 -26.76 -3.22
CA ALA A 266 -16.86 -26.07 -2.81
C ALA A 266 -17.10 -24.94 -1.79
N LEU A 267 -18.35 -24.54 -1.52
CA LEU A 267 -18.66 -23.47 -0.55
C LEU A 267 -18.21 -23.90 0.85
N SER A 268 -17.57 -23.00 1.59
CA SER A 268 -17.14 -23.29 2.94
C SER A 268 -18.35 -23.57 3.85
N PRO A 269 -18.35 -24.65 4.66
CA PRO A 269 -19.43 -24.95 5.60
C PRO A 269 -19.65 -23.86 6.66
N ALA A 270 -18.65 -23.01 6.89
CA ALA A 270 -18.76 -21.87 7.80
C ALA A 270 -19.64 -20.74 7.25
N ILE A 271 -19.98 -20.77 5.96
CA ILE A 271 -20.86 -19.79 5.32
C ILE A 271 -22.30 -20.31 5.40
N SER A 272 -23.04 -19.78 6.36
CA SER A 272 -24.46 -20.09 6.56
C SER A 272 -25.29 -18.81 6.50
N PRO A 273 -26.53 -18.87 5.96
CA PRO A 273 -27.42 -17.70 5.96
C PRO A 273 -27.81 -17.32 7.38
N PHE A 274 -28.16 -16.05 7.57
CA PHE A 274 -28.68 -15.52 8.82
C PHE A 274 -29.71 -14.43 8.55
N VAL A 275 -30.56 -14.17 9.53
CA VAL A 275 -31.62 -13.16 9.46
C VAL A 275 -31.32 -12.09 10.50
N ILE A 276 -31.25 -10.84 10.05
CA ILE A 276 -31.13 -9.66 10.90
C ILE A 276 -32.13 -8.59 10.45
N SER A 277 -32.55 -7.74 11.38
CA SER A 277 -33.39 -6.58 11.11
C SER A 277 -32.64 -5.51 10.30
N ALA A 278 -33.38 -4.55 9.75
CA ALA A 278 -32.79 -3.42 9.04
C ALA A 278 -31.89 -2.56 9.97
N ALA A 279 -32.23 -2.45 11.25
CA ALA A 279 -31.44 -1.72 12.24
C ALA A 279 -30.12 -2.43 12.55
N GLU A 280 -30.16 -3.75 12.77
CA GLU A 280 -28.97 -4.58 12.98
C GLU A 280 -28.04 -4.57 11.77
N ARG A 281 -28.59 -4.63 10.55
CA ARG A 281 -27.80 -4.47 9.32
C ARG A 281 -27.09 -3.12 9.28
N ALA A 282 -27.78 -2.04 9.63
CA ALA A 282 -27.19 -0.70 9.67
C ALA A 282 -26.08 -0.61 10.73
N ASP A 283 -26.28 -1.20 11.91
CA ASP A 283 -25.26 -1.29 12.96
C ASP A 283 -24.02 -2.07 12.48
N LEU A 284 -24.21 -3.22 11.84
CA LEU A 284 -23.11 -4.04 11.28
C LEU A 284 -22.34 -3.28 10.18
N VAL A 285 -23.04 -2.62 9.27
CA VAL A 285 -22.41 -1.77 8.24
C VAL A 285 -21.63 -0.62 8.88
N ALA A 286 -22.17 0.02 9.92
CA ALA A 286 -21.48 1.08 10.64
C ALA A 286 -20.20 0.55 11.32
N PHE A 287 -20.23 -0.64 11.91
CA PHE A 287 -19.04 -1.28 12.47
C PHE A 287 -17.98 -1.56 11.39
N LEU A 288 -18.38 -2.12 10.25
CA LEU A 288 -17.47 -2.41 9.13
C LEU A 288 -16.85 -1.12 8.56
N ALA A 289 -17.65 -0.08 8.36
CA ALA A 289 -17.19 1.22 7.89
C ALA A 289 -16.27 1.93 8.88
N SER A 290 -16.33 1.57 10.17
CA SER A 290 -15.49 2.14 11.21
C SER A 290 -14.12 1.45 11.34
N ARG A 291 -13.87 0.38 10.57
CA ARG A 291 -12.59 -0.35 10.56
C ARG A 291 -11.64 0.25 9.53
#